data_AF-G5AFC4-F1
#
_entry.id   AF-G5AFC4-F1
#
_cell.length_a   1.000
_cell.length_b   1.000
_cell.length_c   1.000
_cell.angle_alpha   90.00
_cell.angle_beta   90.00
_cell.angle_gamma   90.00
#
_symmetry.space_group_name_H-M   'P 1'
#
loop_
_entity.id
_entity.type
_entity.pdbx_description
1 polymer ?
#
loop_
_entity_poly.entity_id
_entity_poly.type
_entity_poly.pdbx_seq_one_letter_code
_entity_poly.pdbx_strand_id
1 'polypeptide(L)'
;KHSSAEKRHVLDAQRAGRADWLGVAANNGITRSMAYRIVDTGRVDDLPRGGARAGSVKVAQEVKERVESYLNDNCTYTLETLRSMLIVDEGIQRGRGRAKKGKRATAVLPPSKDANLQVQCTVNSERGVVLYRLERGSIRMEQNAAFIDDIYRTVKASAFFRENYEGKKVVVVLDNAPAHRQTEERVAPHDDLVLLRLAPYSPMCNPIEGCFSVLKARIKEHLALDREAICDRSNMTDVDGNLVTIKKRTMRFLERAAHASIKHITPTIVTKMELHARDAVNAAELMQDMVY
;
A
#
# COMPACT_ATOMS: atom_id res chain seq x y z
N LYS A 1 -10.73 33.90 28.54
CA LYS A 1 -10.66 34.92 27.46
C LYS A 1 -11.57 36.05 27.88
N HIS A 2 -11.08 37.29 27.94
CA HIS A 2 -11.91 38.44 28.35
C HIS A 2 -12.92 38.78 27.27
N SER A 3 -14.16 39.03 27.66
CA SER A 3 -15.23 39.38 26.74
C SER A 3 -14.99 40.76 26.10
N SER A 4 -15.59 41.00 24.94
CA SER A 4 -15.58 42.33 24.33
C SER A 4 -16.20 43.38 25.27
N ALA A 5 -17.21 43.02 26.08
CA ALA A 5 -17.81 43.96 27.03
C ALA A 5 -16.82 44.39 28.13
N GLU A 6 -16.06 43.44 28.69
CA GLU A 6 -15.06 43.72 29.74
C GLU A 6 -13.94 44.64 29.23
N LYS A 7 -13.48 44.41 28.01
CA LYS A 7 -12.45 45.25 27.37
C LYS A 7 -13.00 46.64 27.02
N ARG A 8 -14.28 46.75 26.66
CA ARG A 8 -14.96 48.02 26.37
C ARG A 8 -15.07 48.88 27.63
N HIS A 9 -15.43 48.29 28.77
CA HIS A 9 -15.51 49.02 30.05
C HIS A 9 -14.18 49.69 30.43
N VAL A 10 -13.05 49.02 30.21
CA VAL A 10 -11.72 49.58 30.46
C VAL A 10 -11.42 50.75 29.51
N LEU A 11 -11.77 50.61 28.23
CA LEU A 11 -11.55 51.65 27.23
C LEU A 11 -12.40 52.90 27.50
N ASP A 12 -13.67 52.71 27.87
CA ASP A 12 -14.60 53.81 28.16
C ASP A 12 -14.22 54.53 29.45
N ALA A 13 -13.77 53.82 30.49
CA ALA A 13 -13.27 54.43 31.73
C ALA A 13 -12.03 55.31 31.49
N GLN A 14 -11.12 54.88 30.60
CA GLN A 14 -9.95 55.68 30.23
C GLN A 14 -10.33 56.91 29.39
N ARG A 15 -11.26 56.75 28.42
CA ARG A 15 -11.76 57.88 27.61
C ARG A 15 -12.52 58.92 28.42
N ALA A 16 -13.21 58.49 29.48
CA ALA A 16 -13.86 59.38 30.44
C ALA A 16 -12.87 60.08 31.41
N GLY A 17 -11.55 59.87 31.25
CA GLY A 17 -10.52 60.54 32.05
C GLY A 17 -10.46 60.07 33.51
N ARG A 18 -11.04 58.91 33.84
CA ARG A 18 -11.06 58.42 35.22
C ARG A 18 -9.67 57.99 35.68
N ALA A 19 -9.24 58.43 36.86
CA ALA A 19 -7.95 58.06 37.44
C ALA A 19 -7.85 56.55 37.81
N ASP A 20 -8.98 55.88 38.00
CA ASP A 20 -9.08 54.49 38.47
C ASP A 20 -9.33 53.46 37.36
N TRP A 21 -9.16 53.82 36.09
CA TRP A 21 -9.42 52.92 34.95
C TRP A 21 -8.58 51.62 34.98
N LEU A 22 -7.41 51.63 35.62
CA LEU A 22 -6.61 50.42 35.88
C LEU A 22 -7.23 49.52 36.97
N GLY A 23 -7.93 50.11 37.94
CA GLY A 23 -8.75 49.38 38.90
C GLY A 23 -9.95 48.73 38.23
N VAL A 24 -10.57 49.41 37.26
CA VAL A 24 -11.61 48.83 36.39
C VAL A 24 -11.07 47.62 35.61
N ALA A 25 -9.85 47.70 35.09
CA ALA A 25 -9.21 46.57 34.42
C ALA A 25 -8.94 45.39 35.38
N ALA A 26 -8.41 45.66 36.58
CA ALA A 26 -8.14 44.64 37.59
C ALA A 26 -9.42 43.91 38.04
N ASN A 27 -10.51 44.64 38.24
CA ASN A 27 -11.81 44.07 38.64
C ASN A 27 -12.43 43.18 37.54
N ASN A 28 -12.12 43.45 36.27
CA ASN A 28 -12.53 42.60 35.14
C ASN A 28 -11.50 41.48 34.84
N GLY A 29 -10.52 41.27 35.72
CA GLY A 29 -9.46 40.28 35.57
C GLY A 29 -8.47 40.57 34.43
N ILE A 30 -8.52 41.76 33.83
CA ILE A 30 -7.65 42.16 32.73
C ILE A 30 -6.29 42.58 33.29
N THR A 31 -5.23 41.92 32.85
CA THR A 31 -3.87 42.26 33.29
C THR A 31 -3.49 43.67 32.87
N ARG A 32 -2.66 44.34 33.69
CA ARG A 32 -2.20 45.71 33.44
C ARG A 32 -1.66 45.90 32.01
N SER A 33 -0.82 44.99 31.54
CA SER A 33 -0.25 45.01 30.19
C SER A 33 -1.31 44.90 29.09
N MET A 34 -2.35 44.10 29.31
CA MET A 34 -3.47 43.99 28.38
C MET A 34 -4.35 45.25 28.40
N ALA A 35 -4.57 45.86 29.56
CA ALA A 35 -5.32 47.11 29.70
C ALA A 35 -4.67 48.26 28.92
N TYR A 36 -3.34 48.45 29.06
CA TYR A 36 -2.60 49.42 28.25
C TYR A 36 -2.69 49.12 26.76
N ARG A 37 -2.57 47.85 26.35
CA ARG A 37 -2.71 47.45 24.94
C ARG A 37 -4.10 47.75 24.39
N ILE A 38 -5.16 47.59 25.18
CA ILE A 38 -6.55 47.90 24.76
C ILE A 38 -6.70 49.42 24.56
N VAL A 39 -6.20 50.22 25.50
CA VAL A 39 -6.25 51.69 25.41
C VAL A 39 -5.46 52.19 24.20
N ASP A 40 -4.22 51.72 24.05
CA ASP A 40 -3.31 52.12 22.97
C ASP A 40 -3.85 51.74 21.59
N THR A 41 -4.38 50.52 21.45
CA THR A 41 -4.94 50.07 20.16
C THR A 41 -6.37 50.53 19.93
N GLY A 42 -7.10 50.94 20.98
CA GLY A 42 -8.54 51.26 20.94
C GLY A 42 -9.44 50.07 20.59
N ARG A 43 -8.93 48.83 20.59
CA ARG A 43 -9.60 47.65 20.06
C ARG A 43 -10.13 46.74 21.16
N VAL A 44 -11.38 46.36 21.00
CA VAL A 44 -12.14 45.56 21.96
C VAL A 44 -12.31 44.12 21.46
N ASP A 45 -12.50 43.94 20.15
CA ASP A 45 -12.73 42.63 19.55
C ASP A 45 -11.43 41.88 19.26
N ASP A 46 -11.49 40.55 19.39
CA ASP A 46 -10.38 39.68 19.03
C ASP A 46 -10.26 39.57 17.51
N LEU A 47 -9.09 39.91 16.95
CA LEU A 47 -8.80 39.72 15.54
C LEU A 47 -8.60 38.22 15.21
N PRO A 48 -9.00 37.77 14.01
CA PRO A 48 -8.71 36.42 13.56
C PRO A 48 -7.20 36.17 13.55
N ARG A 49 -6.76 35.06 14.17
CA ARG A 49 -5.35 34.70 14.25
C ARG A 49 -4.94 33.93 13.00
N GLY A 50 -4.03 34.50 12.21
CA GLY A 50 -3.27 33.81 11.16
C GLY A 50 -4.13 33.18 10.05
N GLY A 51 -4.26 33.88 8.93
CA GLY A 51 -4.89 33.34 7.71
C GLY A 51 -3.88 32.78 6.71
N ALA A 52 -4.38 32.04 5.72
CA ALA A 52 -3.60 31.63 4.55
C ALA A 52 -3.03 32.89 3.89
N ARG A 53 -1.70 33.05 3.92
CA ARG A 53 -1.02 34.15 3.24
C ARG A 53 -0.89 33.77 1.77
N ALA A 54 -1.07 34.69 0.84
CA ALA A 54 -0.91 34.42 -0.60
C ALA A 54 0.41 33.69 -0.93
N GLY A 55 1.52 34.09 -0.29
CA GLY A 55 2.83 33.42 -0.44
C GLY A 55 2.95 32.01 0.19
N SER A 56 1.93 31.53 0.92
CA SER A 56 1.87 30.19 1.52
C SER A 56 0.87 29.26 0.83
N VAL A 57 0.03 29.80 -0.07
CA VAL A 57 -0.94 29.03 -0.86
C VAL A 57 -0.18 28.34 -1.99
N LYS A 58 -0.08 27.01 -1.90
CA LYS A 58 0.72 26.20 -2.83
C LYS A 58 0.05 25.95 -4.19
N VAL A 59 -1.28 26.04 -4.22
CA VAL A 59 -2.13 25.76 -5.37
C VAL A 59 -3.27 26.77 -5.30
N ALA A 60 -3.46 27.55 -6.37
CA ALA A 60 -4.57 28.49 -6.48
C ALA A 60 -5.91 27.74 -6.48
N GLN A 61 -6.96 28.40 -6.01
CA GLN A 61 -8.28 27.80 -5.90
C GLN A 61 -8.84 27.39 -7.28
N GLU A 62 -8.61 28.22 -8.29
CA GLU A 62 -8.93 27.99 -9.71
C GLU A 62 -8.36 26.65 -10.23
N VAL A 63 -7.14 26.30 -9.83
CA VAL A 63 -6.47 25.05 -10.24
C VAL A 63 -7.16 23.83 -9.64
N LYS A 64 -7.70 23.95 -8.42
CA LYS A 64 -8.44 22.84 -7.79
C LYS A 64 -9.78 22.63 -8.48
N GLU A 65 -10.50 23.71 -8.75
CA GLU A 65 -11.77 23.69 -9.46
C GLU A 65 -11.62 23.08 -10.86
N ARG A 66 -10.50 23.39 -11.54
CA ARG A 66 -10.17 22.78 -12.83
C ARG A 66 -9.89 21.27 -12.73
N VAL A 67 -9.14 20.84 -11.71
CA VAL A 67 -8.90 19.40 -11.45
C VAL A 67 -10.22 18.69 -11.18
N GLU A 68 -11.10 19.29 -10.38
CA GLU A 68 -12.43 18.75 -10.09
C GLU A 68 -13.28 18.64 -11.36
N SER A 69 -13.25 19.65 -12.24
CA SER A 69 -13.91 19.59 -13.54
C SER A 69 -13.44 18.40 -14.37
N TYR A 70 -12.12 18.19 -14.53
CA TYR A 70 -11.61 17.05 -15.31
C TYR A 70 -12.02 15.69 -14.73
N LEU A 71 -12.05 15.57 -13.39
CA LEU A 71 -12.47 14.35 -12.72
C LEU A 71 -13.98 14.11 -12.86
N ASN A 72 -14.78 15.17 -12.88
CA ASN A 72 -16.22 15.09 -13.13
C ASN A 72 -16.52 14.73 -14.58
N ASP A 73 -15.73 15.24 -15.53
CA ASP A 73 -15.88 14.92 -16.96
C ASP A 73 -15.47 13.47 -17.25
N ASN A 74 -14.38 12.99 -16.66
CA ASN A 74 -13.96 11.61 -16.77
C ASN A 74 -13.05 11.20 -15.60
N CYS A 75 -13.60 10.40 -14.69
CA CYS A 75 -12.90 9.91 -13.51
C CYS A 75 -11.81 8.86 -13.82
N THR A 76 -11.72 8.38 -15.07
CA THR A 76 -10.70 7.39 -15.48
C THR A 76 -9.36 8.02 -15.87
N TYR A 77 -9.27 9.35 -15.91
CA TYR A 77 -8.01 10.01 -16.23
C TYR A 77 -6.91 9.66 -15.23
N THR A 78 -5.78 9.22 -15.77
CA THR A 78 -4.59 8.97 -14.96
C THR A 78 -4.03 10.30 -14.44
N LEU A 79 -3.30 10.25 -13.32
CA LEU A 79 -2.60 11.43 -12.80
C LEU A 79 -1.63 12.07 -13.81
N GLU A 80 -1.10 11.28 -14.74
CA GLU A 80 -0.24 11.76 -15.84
C GLU A 80 -1.04 12.52 -16.90
N THR A 81 -2.25 12.05 -17.21
CA THR A 81 -3.18 12.71 -18.11
C THR A 81 -3.66 14.04 -17.52
N LEU A 82 -4.11 14.03 -16.26
CA LEU A 82 -4.51 15.24 -15.54
C LEU A 82 -3.37 16.25 -15.42
N ARG A 83 -2.14 15.77 -15.16
CA ARG A 83 -0.95 16.62 -15.16
C ARG A 83 -0.72 17.27 -16.52
N SER A 84 -0.87 16.53 -17.61
CA SER A 84 -0.66 17.05 -18.97
C SER A 84 -1.73 18.08 -19.33
N MET A 85 -2.99 17.82 -18.99
CA MET A 85 -4.10 18.77 -19.16
C MET A 85 -3.86 20.07 -18.39
N LEU A 86 -3.46 19.99 -17.11
CA LEU A 86 -3.12 21.19 -16.32
C LEU A 86 -1.90 21.96 -16.83
N ILE A 87 -0.95 21.29 -17.50
CA ILE A 87 0.17 21.97 -18.15
C ILE A 87 -0.31 22.75 -19.36
N VAL A 88 -1.24 22.18 -20.15
CA VAL A 88 -1.78 22.81 -21.36
C VAL A 88 -2.73 23.96 -21.02
N ASP A 89 -3.67 23.71 -20.09
CA ASP A 89 -4.77 24.63 -19.81
C ASP A 89 -4.38 25.75 -18.84
N GLU A 90 -3.48 25.46 -17.90
CA GLU A 90 -3.12 26.39 -16.81
C GLU A 90 -1.61 26.73 -16.78
N GLY A 91 -0.80 26.15 -17.68
CA GLY A 91 0.65 26.43 -17.76
C GLY A 91 1.48 25.92 -16.57
N ILE A 92 0.94 25.00 -15.75
CA ILE A 92 1.54 24.63 -14.46
C ILE A 92 2.60 23.52 -14.64
N GLN A 93 3.87 23.91 -14.76
CA GLN A 93 4.98 22.95 -14.78
C GLN A 93 5.74 22.88 -13.45
N ARG A 94 6.00 21.66 -12.97
CA ARG A 94 6.92 21.40 -11.86
C ARG A 94 8.33 21.12 -12.40
N GLY A 95 9.25 22.07 -12.26
CA GLY A 95 10.66 21.91 -12.65
C GLY A 95 11.55 21.21 -11.62
N ARG A 96 11.09 20.96 -10.38
CA ARG A 96 11.91 20.38 -9.29
C ARG A 96 11.09 19.49 -8.35
N GLY A 97 11.70 18.40 -7.87
CA GLY A 97 11.15 17.53 -6.82
C GLY A 97 11.29 18.13 -5.41
N ARG A 98 10.52 17.63 -4.44
CA ARG A 98 10.55 18.08 -3.03
C ARG A 98 10.57 16.90 -2.07
N ALA A 99 11.25 17.06 -0.92
CA ALA A 99 11.23 16.13 0.21
C ALA A 99 11.17 16.90 1.54
N LYS A 100 10.83 16.21 2.64
CA LYS A 100 10.86 16.80 4.00
C LYS A 100 12.27 17.31 4.31
N LYS A 101 12.40 18.42 5.04
CA LYS A 101 13.70 18.96 5.47
C LYS A 101 14.50 17.86 6.19
N GLY A 102 15.71 17.58 5.73
CA GLY A 102 16.55 16.46 6.19
C GLY A 102 16.37 15.13 5.44
N LYS A 103 15.46 15.04 4.47
CA LYS A 103 15.30 13.85 3.59
C LYS A 103 15.66 14.20 2.15
N ARG A 104 16.35 13.29 1.45
CA ARG A 104 16.62 13.42 0.01
C ARG A 104 15.34 13.25 -0.80
N ALA A 105 15.19 14.02 -1.87
CA ALA A 105 14.13 13.81 -2.85
C ALA A 105 14.44 12.56 -3.67
N THR A 106 13.47 11.65 -3.76
CA THR A 106 13.60 10.38 -4.49
C THR A 106 12.83 10.50 -5.80
N ALA A 107 13.50 10.22 -6.93
CA ALA A 107 12.83 10.02 -8.21
C ALA A 107 12.36 8.57 -8.30
N VAL A 108 11.07 8.36 -8.54
CA VAL A 108 10.55 7.04 -8.91
C VAL A 108 10.83 6.87 -10.39
N LEU A 109 11.82 6.03 -10.71
CA LEU A 109 12.10 5.66 -12.10
C LEU A 109 11.07 4.64 -12.56
N PRO A 110 10.70 4.63 -13.86
CA PRO A 110 9.88 3.55 -14.41
C PRO A 110 10.54 2.20 -14.11
N PRO A 111 9.75 1.16 -13.78
CA PRO A 111 10.28 -0.16 -13.50
C PRO A 111 11.17 -0.61 -14.66
N SER A 112 12.41 -0.99 -14.37
CA SER A 112 13.30 -1.57 -15.37
C SER A 112 12.65 -2.86 -15.89
N LYS A 113 12.73 -3.09 -17.21
CA LYS A 113 12.37 -4.37 -17.86
C LYS A 113 13.38 -5.46 -17.49
N ASP A 114 13.57 -5.70 -16.20
CA ASP A 114 14.38 -6.80 -15.70
C ASP A 114 13.55 -8.09 -15.71
N ALA A 115 14.26 -9.22 -15.63
CA ALA A 115 13.62 -10.52 -15.72
C ALA A 115 12.72 -10.77 -14.49
N ASN A 116 11.53 -11.30 -14.72
CA ASN A 116 10.58 -11.65 -13.66
C ASN A 116 10.93 -13.01 -13.05
N LEU A 117 10.82 -13.11 -11.72
CA LEU A 117 10.75 -14.36 -10.98
C LEU A 117 9.29 -14.74 -10.79
N GLN A 118 8.94 -15.94 -11.22
CA GLN A 118 7.62 -16.50 -10.95
C GLN A 118 7.69 -17.44 -9.75
N VAL A 119 6.63 -17.36 -8.93
CA VAL A 119 6.49 -18.16 -7.71
C VAL A 119 5.20 -18.95 -7.83
N GLN A 120 5.31 -20.27 -7.90
CA GLN A 120 4.18 -21.17 -7.68
C GLN A 120 4.18 -21.57 -6.21
N CYS A 121 3.02 -21.56 -5.59
CA CYS A 121 2.88 -21.86 -4.17
C CYS A 121 1.54 -22.52 -3.91
N THR A 122 1.53 -23.46 -2.98
CA THR A 122 0.35 -24.13 -2.47
C THR A 122 0.32 -23.95 -0.96
N VAL A 123 -0.79 -23.45 -0.46
CA VAL A 123 -0.99 -23.12 0.95
C VAL A 123 -2.12 -23.95 1.55
N ASN A 124 -2.03 -24.20 2.85
CA ASN A 124 -3.04 -24.89 3.64
C ASN A 124 -3.07 -24.28 5.05
N SER A 125 -4.25 -24.10 5.64
CA SER A 125 -4.42 -23.49 6.96
C SER A 125 -3.66 -24.17 8.10
N GLU A 126 -3.46 -25.48 8.05
CA GLU A 126 -2.78 -26.22 9.12
C GLU A 126 -1.25 -26.18 9.01
N ARG A 127 -0.71 -26.17 7.79
CA ARG A 127 0.74 -26.23 7.55
C ARG A 127 1.38 -24.92 7.09
N GLY A 128 0.59 -23.95 6.64
CA GLY A 128 1.10 -22.79 5.93
C GLY A 128 1.45 -23.17 4.49
N VAL A 129 2.72 -23.08 4.12
CA VAL A 129 3.18 -23.50 2.78
C VAL A 129 3.36 -25.01 2.72
N VAL A 130 2.67 -25.66 1.79
CA VAL A 130 2.80 -27.10 1.53
C VAL A 130 3.93 -27.36 0.53
N LEU A 131 3.89 -26.65 -0.60
CA LEU A 131 4.87 -26.77 -1.67
C LEU A 131 5.02 -25.41 -2.35
N TYR A 132 6.24 -25.08 -2.76
CA TYR A 132 6.48 -23.91 -3.59
C TYR A 132 7.60 -24.19 -4.60
N ARG A 133 7.57 -23.47 -5.73
CA ARG A 133 8.59 -23.52 -6.77
C ARG A 133 8.91 -22.09 -7.22
N LEU A 134 10.19 -21.82 -7.44
CA LEU A 134 10.66 -20.58 -8.03
C LEU A 134 11.13 -20.87 -9.45
N GLU A 135 10.57 -20.17 -10.42
CA GLU A 135 10.92 -20.33 -11.83
C GLU A 135 11.33 -19.00 -12.45
N ARG A 136 12.42 -19.02 -13.22
CA ARG A 136 12.84 -17.86 -14.01
C ARG A 136 12.06 -17.82 -15.32
N GLY A 137 11.43 -16.69 -15.62
CA GLY A 137 10.63 -16.54 -16.83
C GLY A 137 9.17 -16.93 -16.61
N SER A 138 8.51 -17.41 -17.66
CA SER A 138 7.07 -17.72 -17.65
C SER A 138 6.79 -19.19 -17.44
N ILE A 139 5.88 -19.50 -16.51
CA ILE A 139 5.32 -20.83 -16.26
C ILE A 139 4.45 -21.23 -17.44
N ARG A 140 4.74 -22.40 -18.02
CA ARG A 140 3.95 -23.04 -19.06
C ARG A 140 2.92 -23.99 -18.46
N MET A 141 1.90 -24.34 -19.25
CA MET A 141 0.82 -25.24 -18.83
C MET A 141 1.34 -26.61 -18.36
N GLU A 142 2.36 -27.18 -19.01
CA GLU A 142 2.98 -28.46 -18.63
C GLU A 142 3.66 -28.38 -17.25
N GLN A 143 4.34 -27.27 -16.98
CA GLN A 143 4.99 -27.04 -15.69
C GLN A 143 3.95 -26.88 -14.58
N ASN A 144 2.81 -26.25 -14.88
CA ASN A 144 1.70 -26.17 -13.95
C ASN A 144 1.09 -27.54 -13.65
N ALA A 145 0.85 -28.38 -14.66
CA ALA A 145 0.34 -29.73 -14.45
C ALA A 145 1.30 -30.58 -13.59
N ALA A 146 2.60 -30.55 -13.90
CA ALA A 146 3.62 -31.21 -13.09
C ALA A 146 3.66 -30.70 -11.64
N PHE A 147 3.42 -29.39 -11.43
CA PHE A 147 3.31 -28.83 -10.08
C PHE A 147 2.11 -29.39 -9.32
N ILE A 148 0.95 -29.59 -9.97
CA ILE A 148 -0.21 -30.22 -9.34
C ILE A 148 0.07 -31.69 -8.95
N ASP A 149 0.72 -32.45 -9.82
CA ASP A 149 1.13 -33.82 -9.51
C ASP A 149 2.08 -33.86 -8.29
N ASP A 150 3.03 -32.92 -8.22
CA ASP A 150 3.96 -32.79 -7.10
C ASP A 150 3.22 -32.41 -5.80
N ILE A 151 2.20 -31.55 -5.86
CA ILE A 151 1.33 -31.24 -4.70
C ILE A 151 0.66 -32.53 -4.22
N TYR A 152 0.02 -33.26 -5.13
CA TYR A 152 -0.70 -34.49 -4.79
C TYR A 152 0.22 -35.52 -4.12
N ARG A 153 1.40 -35.75 -4.70
CA ARG A 153 2.43 -36.64 -4.12
C ARG A 153 2.89 -36.17 -2.74
N THR A 154 3.12 -34.86 -2.58
CA THR A 154 3.56 -34.27 -1.30
C THR A 154 2.49 -34.43 -0.22
N VAL A 155 1.22 -34.22 -0.56
CA VAL A 155 0.08 -34.39 0.35
C VAL A 155 -0.04 -35.86 0.77
N LYS A 156 0.01 -36.82 -0.16
CA LYS A 156 -0.09 -38.25 0.15
C LYS A 156 1.11 -38.81 0.92
N ALA A 157 2.31 -38.30 0.64
CA ALA A 157 3.54 -38.72 1.34
C ALA A 157 3.61 -38.19 2.78
N SER A 158 2.98 -37.05 3.05
CA SER A 158 3.02 -36.39 4.35
C SER A 158 2.21 -37.12 5.42
N ALA A 159 2.88 -37.52 6.51
CA ALA A 159 2.25 -38.16 7.68
C ALA A 159 1.07 -37.35 8.24
N PHE A 160 1.21 -36.03 8.35
CA PHE A 160 0.16 -35.13 8.83
C PHE A 160 -1.17 -35.27 8.08
N PHE A 161 -1.13 -35.38 6.74
CA PHE A 161 -2.36 -35.48 5.95
C PHE A 161 -2.92 -36.89 5.97
N ARG A 162 -2.05 -37.90 6.06
CA ARG A 162 -2.47 -39.29 6.21
C ARG A 162 -3.20 -39.52 7.53
N GLU A 163 -2.65 -39.01 8.64
CA GLU A 163 -3.22 -39.20 9.97
C GLU A 163 -4.54 -38.45 10.17
N ASN A 164 -4.66 -37.24 9.62
CA ASN A 164 -5.83 -36.37 9.87
C ASN A 164 -6.91 -36.44 8.78
N TYR A 165 -6.57 -36.87 7.55
CA TYR A 165 -7.45 -36.80 6.39
C TYR A 165 -7.46 -38.09 5.55
N GLU A 166 -7.20 -39.25 6.17
CA GLU A 166 -7.28 -40.55 5.49
C GLU A 166 -8.65 -40.75 4.83
N GLY A 167 -8.65 -41.25 3.60
CA GLY A 167 -9.86 -41.49 2.82
C GLY A 167 -10.61 -40.23 2.34
N LYS A 168 -10.11 -39.02 2.62
CA LYS A 168 -10.68 -37.77 2.09
C LYS A 168 -10.07 -37.41 0.74
N LYS A 169 -10.87 -36.70 -0.07
CA LYS A 169 -10.42 -36.16 -1.36
C LYS A 169 -9.49 -34.97 -1.15
N VAL A 170 -8.44 -34.90 -1.95
CA VAL A 170 -7.55 -33.74 -2.05
C VAL A 170 -8.19 -32.74 -3.01
N VAL A 171 -8.55 -31.56 -2.50
CA VAL A 171 -9.13 -30.49 -3.31
C VAL A 171 -8.07 -29.42 -3.55
N VAL A 172 -7.79 -29.11 -4.81
CA VAL A 172 -6.90 -28.01 -5.20
C VAL A 172 -7.73 -26.94 -5.88
N VAL A 173 -7.68 -25.73 -5.31
CA VAL A 173 -8.39 -24.55 -5.84
C VAL A 173 -7.42 -23.71 -6.67
N LEU A 174 -7.80 -23.43 -7.92
CA LEU A 174 -7.02 -22.64 -8.87
C LEU A 174 -7.79 -21.38 -9.25
N ASP A 175 -7.06 -20.29 -9.46
CA ASP A 175 -7.62 -19.12 -10.13
C ASP A 175 -7.77 -19.37 -11.64
N ASN A 176 -8.41 -18.43 -12.33
CA ASN A 176 -8.64 -18.54 -13.78
C ASN A 176 -7.48 -17.99 -14.63
N ALA A 177 -6.23 -18.07 -14.16
CA ALA A 177 -5.08 -17.60 -14.92
C ALA A 177 -4.86 -18.41 -16.22
N PRO A 178 -4.31 -17.79 -17.30
CA PRO A 178 -4.03 -18.51 -18.54
C PRO A 178 -3.11 -19.72 -18.38
N ALA A 179 -2.16 -19.66 -17.43
CA ALA A 179 -1.25 -20.76 -17.13
C ALA A 179 -1.96 -22.00 -16.58
N HIS A 180 -3.16 -21.81 -15.99
CA HIS A 180 -3.96 -22.90 -15.45
C HIS A 180 -4.89 -23.49 -16.51
N ARG A 181 -5.05 -22.90 -17.69
CA ARG A 181 -5.93 -23.42 -18.75
C ARG A 181 -5.59 -24.88 -19.05
N GLN A 182 -6.61 -25.75 -19.15
CA GLN A 182 -6.46 -27.18 -19.44
C GLN A 182 -5.54 -27.92 -18.44
N THR A 183 -5.49 -27.49 -17.17
CA THR A 183 -4.73 -28.22 -16.14
C THR A 183 -5.40 -29.57 -15.88
N GLU A 184 -6.73 -29.61 -15.87
CA GLU A 184 -7.54 -30.81 -15.67
C GLU A 184 -7.31 -31.88 -16.73
N GLU A 185 -7.01 -31.48 -17.98
CA GLU A 185 -6.72 -32.39 -19.10
C GLU A 185 -5.29 -32.97 -19.04
N ARG A 186 -4.38 -32.31 -18.31
CA ARG A 186 -2.94 -32.63 -18.30
C ARG A 186 -2.43 -33.26 -17.02
N VAL A 187 -3.16 -33.09 -15.92
CA VAL A 187 -2.83 -33.68 -14.62
C VAL A 187 -3.14 -35.17 -14.63
N ALA A 188 -2.34 -35.98 -13.92
CA ALA A 188 -2.59 -37.40 -13.84
C ALA A 188 -3.97 -37.68 -13.20
N PRO A 189 -4.79 -38.57 -13.78
CA PRO A 189 -6.10 -38.86 -13.22
C PRO A 189 -5.95 -39.59 -11.89
N HIS A 190 -6.58 -39.05 -10.85
CA HIS A 190 -6.65 -39.62 -9.52
C HIS A 190 -8.09 -39.54 -9.01
N ASP A 191 -8.67 -40.65 -8.56
CA ASP A 191 -10.09 -40.74 -8.15
C ASP A 191 -10.43 -39.83 -6.95
N ASP A 192 -9.42 -39.46 -6.17
CA ASP A 192 -9.50 -38.66 -4.96
C ASP A 192 -8.87 -37.27 -5.12
N LEU A 193 -8.48 -36.85 -6.32
CA LEU A 193 -8.06 -35.48 -6.62
C LEU A 193 -9.21 -34.70 -7.28
N VAL A 194 -9.55 -33.56 -6.71
CA VAL A 194 -10.56 -32.64 -7.25
C VAL A 194 -9.91 -31.30 -7.52
N LEU A 195 -10.02 -30.83 -8.77
CA LEU A 195 -9.56 -29.51 -9.18
C LEU A 195 -10.77 -28.57 -9.26
N LEU A 196 -10.75 -27.49 -8.49
CA LEU A 196 -11.79 -26.45 -8.52
C LEU A 196 -11.22 -25.17 -9.12
N ARG A 197 -12.05 -24.48 -9.90
CA ARG A 197 -11.72 -23.16 -10.45
C ARG A 197 -12.55 -22.08 -9.81
N LEU A 198 -11.89 -20.98 -9.47
CA LEU A 198 -12.57 -19.74 -9.11
C LEU A 198 -13.11 -19.04 -10.36
N ALA A 199 -14.19 -18.28 -10.16
CA ALA A 199 -14.73 -17.42 -11.19
C ALA A 199 -13.69 -16.37 -11.64
N PRO A 200 -13.76 -15.89 -12.90
CA PRO A 200 -12.93 -14.79 -13.36
C PRO A 200 -13.07 -13.56 -12.46
N TYR A 201 -11.96 -12.83 -12.25
CA TYR A 201 -11.93 -11.59 -11.48
C TYR A 201 -12.39 -11.72 -10.01
N SER A 202 -12.21 -12.89 -9.40
CA SER A 202 -12.55 -13.13 -7.99
C SER A 202 -11.32 -13.34 -7.08
N PRO A 203 -10.33 -12.42 -7.04
CA PRO A 203 -9.15 -12.58 -6.20
C PRO A 203 -9.48 -12.56 -4.69
N MET A 204 -10.57 -11.90 -4.29
CA MET A 204 -11.04 -11.90 -2.89
C MET A 204 -11.44 -13.30 -2.40
N CYS A 205 -11.87 -14.18 -3.30
CA CYS A 205 -12.25 -15.56 -2.99
C CYS A 205 -11.03 -16.50 -2.98
N ASN A 206 -9.82 -15.98 -3.22
CA ASN A 206 -8.59 -16.76 -3.24
C ASN A 206 -7.69 -16.41 -2.03
N PRO A 207 -7.60 -17.27 -1.00
CA PRO A 207 -6.79 -17.03 0.19
C PRO A 207 -5.30 -16.77 -0.11
N ILE A 208 -4.77 -17.32 -1.21
CA ILE A 208 -3.34 -17.20 -1.52
C ILE A 208 -2.95 -15.78 -1.93
N GLU A 209 -3.89 -14.95 -2.41
CA GLU A 209 -3.63 -13.55 -2.80
C GLU A 209 -3.14 -12.71 -1.63
N GLY A 210 -3.77 -12.89 -0.46
CA GLY A 210 -3.33 -12.26 0.78
C GLY A 210 -1.99 -12.81 1.26
N CYS A 211 -1.76 -14.11 1.12
CA CYS A 211 -0.48 -14.74 1.43
C CYS A 211 0.66 -14.19 0.55
N PHE A 212 0.42 -13.99 -0.75
CA PHE A 212 1.37 -13.37 -1.66
C PHE A 212 1.61 -11.90 -1.36
N SER A 213 0.61 -11.18 -0.86
CA SER A 213 0.78 -9.80 -0.40
C SER A 213 1.77 -9.72 0.77
N VAL A 214 1.67 -10.65 1.73
CA VAL A 214 2.65 -10.79 2.83
C VAL A 214 4.02 -11.16 2.29
N LEU A 215 4.11 -12.15 1.39
CA LEU A 215 5.37 -12.58 0.79
C LEU A 215 6.07 -11.42 0.08
N LYS A 216 5.36 -10.68 -0.77
CA LYS A 216 5.88 -9.52 -1.50
C LYS A 216 6.39 -8.44 -0.54
N ALA A 217 5.70 -8.20 0.58
CA ALA A 217 6.15 -7.25 1.59
C ALA A 217 7.48 -7.68 2.23
N ARG A 218 7.61 -8.97 2.59
CA ARG A 218 8.85 -9.51 3.18
C ARG A 218 10.01 -9.55 2.20
N ILE A 219 9.76 -9.87 0.93
CA ILE A 219 10.78 -9.77 -0.13
C ILE A 219 11.28 -8.33 -0.24
N LYS A 220 10.39 -7.34 -0.27
CA LYS A 220 10.78 -5.91 -0.33
C LYS A 220 11.62 -5.49 0.87
N GLU A 221 11.25 -5.94 2.07
CA GLU A 221 12.01 -5.69 3.31
C GLU A 221 13.41 -6.31 3.23
N HIS A 222 13.53 -7.57 2.79
CA HIS A 222 14.81 -8.25 2.62
C HIS A 222 15.70 -7.54 1.59
N LEU A 223 15.15 -7.17 0.43
CA LEU A 223 15.88 -6.44 -0.62
C LEU A 223 16.30 -5.04 -0.17
N ALA A 224 15.60 -4.42 0.77
CA ALA A 224 15.98 -3.12 1.31
C ALA A 224 17.28 -3.21 2.15
N LEU A 225 17.53 -4.34 2.81
CA LEU A 225 18.78 -4.59 3.54
C LEU A 225 19.98 -4.73 2.60
N ASP A 226 19.78 -5.41 1.47
CA ASP A 226 20.81 -5.65 0.45
C ASP A 226 20.97 -4.48 -0.54
N ARG A 227 20.33 -3.33 -0.30
CA ARG A 227 20.22 -2.24 -1.28
C ARG A 227 21.57 -1.78 -1.82
N GLU A 228 22.58 -1.63 -0.96
CA GLU A 228 23.92 -1.20 -1.39
C GLU A 228 24.55 -2.23 -2.33
N ALA A 229 24.45 -3.51 -1.98
CA ALA A 229 24.97 -4.61 -2.79
C ALA A 229 24.17 -4.82 -4.09
N ILE A 230 22.88 -4.46 -4.14
CA ILE A 230 22.08 -4.48 -5.37
C ILE A 230 22.44 -3.30 -6.28
N CYS A 231 22.72 -2.13 -5.71
CA CYS A 231 23.06 -0.92 -6.47
C CYS A 231 24.51 -0.90 -6.96
N ASP A 232 25.37 -1.76 -6.42
CA ASP A 232 26.75 -1.90 -6.82
C ASP A 232 26.88 -2.36 -8.30
N ARG A 233 27.60 -1.55 -9.07
CA ARG A 233 27.84 -1.74 -10.52
C ARG A 233 29.24 -2.27 -10.82
N SER A 234 30.01 -2.64 -9.80
CA SER A 234 31.31 -3.28 -9.98
C SER A 234 31.17 -4.57 -10.79
N ASN A 235 32.17 -4.85 -11.63
CA ASN A 235 32.25 -6.09 -12.38
C ASN A 235 32.55 -7.24 -11.41
N MET A 236 31.55 -8.10 -11.17
CA MET A 236 31.72 -9.31 -10.36
C MET A 236 31.91 -10.53 -11.25
N THR A 237 32.75 -11.46 -10.77
CA THR A 237 32.95 -12.78 -11.38
C THR A 237 32.21 -13.87 -10.58
N ASP A 238 31.68 -14.88 -11.28
CA ASP A 238 31.08 -16.07 -10.67
C ASP A 238 32.15 -16.99 -10.08
N VAL A 239 31.73 -18.08 -9.42
CA VAL A 239 32.66 -19.11 -8.88
C VAL A 239 33.58 -19.68 -9.98
N ASP A 240 33.10 -19.71 -11.23
CA ASP A 240 33.84 -20.17 -12.40
C ASP A 240 34.67 -19.07 -13.09
N GLY A 241 34.81 -17.89 -12.48
CA GLY A 241 35.59 -16.76 -13.03
C GLY A 241 34.89 -15.97 -14.14
N ASN A 242 33.66 -16.34 -14.53
CA ASN A 242 32.90 -15.65 -15.58
C ASN A 242 32.26 -14.35 -15.09
N LEU A 243 32.28 -13.29 -15.92
CA LEU A 243 31.64 -12.02 -15.60
C LEU A 243 30.11 -12.20 -15.42
N VAL A 244 29.59 -11.86 -14.25
CA VAL A 244 28.15 -11.96 -13.97
C VAL A 244 27.45 -10.70 -14.43
N THR A 245 26.63 -10.80 -15.47
CA THR A 245 25.73 -9.70 -15.84
C THR A 245 24.89 -9.24 -14.65
N ILE A 246 24.70 -7.92 -14.55
CA ILE A 246 23.87 -7.26 -13.52
C ILE A 246 22.51 -7.97 -13.38
N LYS A 247 21.86 -8.33 -14.49
CA LYS A 247 20.57 -9.05 -14.48
C LYS A 247 20.64 -10.38 -13.72
N LYS A 248 21.67 -11.20 -13.96
CA LYS A 248 21.88 -12.48 -13.26
C LYS A 248 22.15 -12.26 -11.77
N ARG A 249 22.90 -11.20 -11.42
CA ARG A 249 23.16 -10.81 -10.02
C ARG A 249 21.88 -10.38 -9.30
N THR A 250 21.13 -9.44 -9.87
CA THR A 250 19.85 -8.97 -9.29
C THR A 250 18.87 -10.13 -9.13
N MET A 251 18.85 -11.09 -10.07
CA MET A 251 18.03 -12.28 -9.97
C MET A 251 18.43 -13.15 -8.76
N ARG A 252 19.73 -13.37 -8.52
CA ARG A 252 20.19 -14.11 -7.33
C ARG A 252 19.71 -13.48 -6.01
N PHE A 253 19.73 -12.15 -5.92
CA PHE A 253 19.20 -11.43 -4.74
C PHE A 253 17.70 -11.66 -4.57
N LEU A 254 16.93 -11.59 -5.65
CA LEU A 254 15.48 -11.78 -5.59
C LEU A 254 15.11 -13.24 -5.26
N GLU A 255 15.85 -14.24 -5.78
CA GLU A 255 15.68 -15.65 -5.40
C GLU A 255 16.00 -15.88 -3.92
N ARG A 256 17.13 -15.33 -3.44
CA ARG A 256 17.52 -15.43 -2.03
C ARG A 256 16.48 -14.79 -1.12
N ALA A 257 16.00 -13.60 -1.49
CA ALA A 257 14.95 -12.91 -0.75
C ALA A 257 13.64 -13.71 -0.74
N ALA A 258 13.25 -14.31 -1.87
CA ALA A 258 12.06 -15.16 -1.97
C ALA A 258 12.17 -16.40 -1.07
N HIS A 259 13.28 -17.15 -1.14
CA HIS A 259 13.54 -18.30 -0.27
C HIS A 259 13.56 -17.91 1.21
N ALA A 260 14.21 -16.81 1.57
CA ALA A 260 14.23 -16.34 2.95
C ALA A 260 12.85 -15.91 3.46
N SER A 261 12.00 -15.41 2.55
CA SER A 261 10.69 -14.84 2.89
C SER A 261 9.56 -15.86 2.93
N ILE A 262 9.68 -17.00 2.24
CA ILE A 262 8.59 -17.98 2.08
C ILE A 262 8.09 -18.52 3.43
N LYS A 263 8.98 -18.66 4.41
CA LYS A 263 8.68 -19.09 5.78
C LYS A 263 7.69 -18.17 6.52
N HIS A 264 7.48 -16.94 6.05
CA HIS A 264 6.54 -16.01 6.66
C HIS A 264 5.10 -16.24 6.23
N ILE A 265 4.82 -17.13 5.28
CA ILE A 265 3.47 -17.61 5.02
C ILE A 265 3.17 -18.71 6.05
N THR A 266 2.79 -18.27 7.25
CA THR A 266 2.51 -19.16 8.39
C THR A 266 1.08 -19.71 8.34
N PRO A 267 0.79 -20.84 8.99
CA PRO A 267 -0.57 -21.37 9.17
C PRO A 267 -1.57 -20.29 9.57
N THR A 268 -1.22 -19.48 10.57
CA THR A 268 -2.07 -18.39 11.09
C THR A 268 -2.44 -17.34 10.02
N ILE A 269 -1.52 -17.02 9.10
CA ILE A 269 -1.82 -16.11 7.99
C ILE A 269 -2.79 -16.77 7.03
N VAL A 270 -2.53 -18.03 6.66
CA VAL A 270 -3.40 -18.78 5.74
C VAL A 270 -4.80 -18.91 6.30
N THR A 271 -4.96 -19.31 7.57
CA THR A 271 -6.29 -19.38 8.23
C THR A 271 -7.03 -18.05 8.20
N LYS A 272 -6.34 -16.92 8.46
CA LYS A 272 -6.96 -15.59 8.36
C LYS A 272 -7.43 -15.27 6.95
N MET A 273 -6.62 -15.61 5.94
CA MET A 273 -6.99 -15.36 4.54
C MET A 273 -8.10 -16.30 4.07
N GLU A 274 -8.16 -17.54 4.56
CA GLU A 274 -9.29 -18.46 4.32
C GLU A 274 -10.59 -17.92 4.92
N LEU A 275 -10.56 -17.36 6.14
CA LEU A 275 -11.73 -16.71 6.74
C LEU A 275 -12.20 -15.50 5.92
N HIS A 276 -11.27 -14.65 5.46
CA HIS A 276 -11.61 -13.53 4.59
C HIS A 276 -12.22 -14.00 3.26
N ALA A 277 -11.65 -15.04 2.64
CA ALA A 277 -12.18 -15.58 1.40
C ALA A 277 -13.56 -16.20 1.59
N ARG A 278 -13.80 -16.90 2.71
CA ARG A 278 -15.13 -17.42 3.07
C ARG A 278 -16.14 -16.29 3.19
N ASP A 279 -15.80 -15.22 3.91
CA ASP A 279 -16.69 -14.08 4.11
C ASP A 279 -17.01 -13.40 2.77
N ALA A 280 -16.03 -13.30 1.86
CA ALA A 280 -16.24 -12.81 0.50
C ALA A 280 -17.15 -13.73 -0.33
N VAL A 281 -16.98 -15.07 -0.24
CA VAL A 281 -17.87 -16.03 -0.91
C VAL A 281 -19.30 -15.92 -0.39
N ASN A 282 -19.47 -15.82 0.93
CA ASN A 282 -20.81 -15.64 1.54
C ASN A 282 -21.45 -14.32 1.10
N ALA A 283 -20.69 -13.23 1.05
CA ALA A 283 -21.17 -11.94 0.55
C ALA A 283 -21.59 -12.03 -0.93
N ALA A 284 -20.81 -12.74 -1.75
CA ALA A 284 -21.15 -12.97 -3.16
C ALA A 284 -22.44 -13.79 -3.32
N GLU A 285 -22.64 -14.82 -2.49
CA GLU A 285 -23.89 -15.62 -2.48
C GLU A 285 -25.11 -14.76 -2.13
N LEU A 286 -24.93 -13.81 -1.21
CA LEU A 286 -25.97 -12.85 -0.79
C LEU A 286 -26.10 -11.63 -1.72
N MET A 287 -25.35 -11.57 -2.83
CA MET A 287 -25.27 -10.42 -3.75
C MET A 287 -24.95 -9.09 -3.05
N GLN A 288 -24.11 -9.14 -2.01
CA GLN A 288 -23.64 -7.96 -1.29
C GLN A 288 -22.36 -7.41 -1.92
N ASP A 289 -22.17 -6.09 -1.77
CA ASP A 289 -20.93 -5.45 -2.20
C ASP A 289 -19.72 -6.02 -1.43
N MET A 290 -18.74 -6.51 -2.18
CA MET A 290 -17.50 -7.03 -1.64
C MET A 290 -16.42 -5.94 -1.65
N VAL A 291 -15.80 -5.71 -0.49
CA VAL A 291 -14.67 -4.78 -0.37
C VAL A 291 -13.37 -5.57 -0.46
N TYR A 292 -12.43 -5.09 -1.29
CA TYR A 292 -11.06 -5.59 -1.40
C TYR A 292 -10.11 -4.80 -0.50
#